data_AF-A0A2G2C7C8-F1
#
_entry.id   AF-A0A2G2C7C8-F1
#
_cell.length_a   1.000
_cell.length_b   1.000
_cell.length_c   1.000
_cell.angle_alpha   90.00
_cell.angle_beta   90.00
_cell.angle_gamma   90.00
#
_symmetry.space_group_name_H-M   'P 1'
#
loop_
_entity.id
_entity.type
_entity.pdbx_description
1 polymer ?
#
loop_
_entity_poly.entity_id
_entity_poly.type
_entity_poly.pdbx_seq_one_letter_code
_entity_poly.pdbx_strand_id
1 'polypeptide(L)'
;MIFYEEVRILTKKIGFKEAKRRAIEALRDKTYEVETRREIETKNLLYSNAVSEEEIIDVISKCRGQDHEMRPHHMVKTVDVHILRKEDWYIKFYFLDPNTIFISVHR
;
A
#
# COMPACT_ATOMS: atom_id res chain seq x y z
N MET A 1 -7.84 -24.87 24.09
CA MET A 1 -7.45 -23.46 24.21
C MET A 1 -6.59 -23.08 23.00
N ILE A 2 -7.20 -23.11 21.80
CA ILE A 2 -6.51 -23.11 20.49
C ILE A 2 -6.65 -21.75 19.77
N PHE A 3 -7.22 -20.74 20.45
CA PHE A 3 -7.56 -19.46 19.81
C PHE A 3 -6.39 -18.45 19.72
N TYR A 4 -5.26 -18.67 20.40
CA TYR A 4 -4.17 -17.69 20.45
C TYR A 4 -3.12 -17.84 19.32
N GLU A 5 -3.00 -19.02 18.72
CA GLU A 5 -2.06 -19.26 17.61
C GLU A 5 -2.66 -18.88 16.25
N GLU A 6 -3.99 -18.98 16.04
CA GLU A 6 -4.64 -18.55 14.79
C GLU A 6 -4.62 -17.03 14.59
N VAL A 7 -4.68 -16.24 15.67
CA VAL A 7 -4.56 -14.77 15.61
C VAL A 7 -3.13 -14.35 15.26
N ARG A 8 -2.13 -15.22 15.54
CA ARG A 8 -0.71 -14.96 15.28
C ARG A 8 -0.33 -15.08 13.80
N ILE A 9 -1.22 -15.64 12.98
CA ILE A 9 -1.06 -15.76 11.52
C ILE A 9 -1.48 -14.45 10.79
N LEU A 10 -2.30 -13.59 11.42
CA LEU A 10 -2.96 -12.47 10.74
C LEU A 10 -2.16 -11.17 10.59
N THR A 11 -0.93 -11.09 11.09
CA THR A 11 -0.14 -9.84 11.05
C THR A 11 1.36 -10.09 10.96
N LYS A 12 1.79 -10.86 9.97
CA LYS A 12 3.21 -10.88 9.65
C LYS A 12 3.61 -9.46 9.22
N LYS A 13 4.34 -8.74 10.07
CA LYS A 13 4.96 -7.45 9.72
C LYS A 13 5.68 -7.60 8.39
N ILE A 14 5.14 -6.98 7.35
CA ILE A 14 5.70 -7.07 6.00
C ILE A 14 6.84 -6.06 5.94
N GLY A 15 8.07 -6.53 5.82
CA GLY A 15 9.22 -5.64 5.65
C GLY A 15 9.13 -4.86 4.33
N PHE A 16 9.75 -3.68 4.27
CA PHE A 16 9.69 -2.80 3.08
C PHE A 16 9.98 -3.51 1.75
N LYS A 17 11.01 -4.36 1.70
CA LYS A 17 11.39 -5.08 0.48
C LYS A 17 10.24 -5.94 -0.05
N GLU A 18 9.54 -6.63 0.84
CA GLU A 18 8.42 -7.49 0.47
C GLU A 18 7.16 -6.67 0.15
N ALA A 19 6.90 -5.63 0.94
CA ALA A 19 5.79 -4.71 0.71
C ALA A 19 5.90 -4.05 -0.68
N LYS A 20 7.10 -3.60 -1.04
CA LYS A 20 7.43 -3.04 -2.36
C LYS A 20 7.22 -4.06 -3.48
N ARG A 21 7.69 -5.30 -3.31
CA ARG A 21 7.50 -6.37 -4.30
C ARG A 21 6.00 -6.62 -4.57
N ARG A 22 5.21 -6.83 -3.51
CA ARG A 22 3.77 -7.07 -3.62
C ARG A 22 3.00 -5.90 -4.21
N ALA A 23 3.39 -4.66 -3.89
CA ALA A 23 2.77 -3.47 -4.48
C ALA A 23 3.00 -3.38 -6.00
N ILE A 24 4.23 -3.65 -6.45
CA ILE A 24 4.55 -3.69 -7.89
C ILE A 24 3.77 -4.80 -8.60
N GLU A 25 3.69 -6.00 -8.01
CA GLU A 25 2.93 -7.11 -8.57
C GLU A 25 1.44 -6.77 -8.70
N ALA A 26 0.84 -6.22 -7.66
CA ALA A 26 -0.56 -5.84 -7.71
C ALA A 26 -0.88 -4.75 -8.74
N LEU A 27 0.03 -3.78 -8.93
CA LEU A 27 -0.10 -2.77 -9.99
C LEU A 27 0.00 -3.40 -11.39
N ARG A 28 0.92 -4.35 -11.59
CA ARG A 28 1.08 -5.08 -12.86
C ARG A 28 -0.14 -5.93 -13.19
N ASP A 29 -0.61 -6.67 -12.19
CA ASP A 29 -1.70 -7.64 -12.34
C ASP A 29 -3.09 -6.99 -12.20
N LYS A 30 -3.13 -5.69 -11.86
CA LYS A 30 -4.35 -4.91 -11.60
C LYS A 30 -5.25 -5.53 -10.53
N THR A 31 -4.64 -6.10 -9.49
CA THR A 31 -5.32 -6.73 -8.35
C THR A 31 -5.38 -5.83 -7.12
N TYR A 32 -5.18 -4.52 -7.30
CA TYR A 32 -5.25 -3.53 -6.24
C TYR A 32 -6.62 -2.87 -6.20
N GLU A 33 -7.01 -2.47 -4.99
CA GLU A 33 -8.18 -1.65 -4.76
C GLU A 33 -7.74 -0.21 -4.50
N VAL A 34 -8.55 0.74 -4.94
CA VAL A 34 -8.41 2.14 -4.52
C VAL A 34 -9.30 2.37 -3.31
N GLU A 35 -8.75 2.99 -2.26
CA GLU A 35 -9.52 3.31 -1.05
C GLU A 35 -10.62 4.36 -1.37
N THR A 36 -11.85 3.91 -1.64
CA THR A 36 -13.04 4.74 -1.86
C THR A 36 -13.60 5.27 -0.55
N ARG A 37 -12.88 6.18 0.11
CA ARG A 37 -13.50 7.02 1.14
C ARG A 37 -14.26 8.14 0.46
N ARG A 38 -15.55 8.23 0.77
CA ARG A 38 -16.61 9.14 0.27
C ARG A 38 -16.27 10.64 0.12
N GLU A 39 -15.04 11.10 0.39
CA GLU A 39 -14.59 12.50 0.23
C GLU A 39 -13.18 12.66 -0.38
N ILE A 40 -12.44 11.57 -0.70
CA ILE A 40 -11.03 11.63 -1.16
C ILE A 40 -10.89 11.28 -2.66
N GLU A 41 -11.96 10.84 -3.31
CA GLU A 41 -11.96 10.36 -4.71
C GLU A 41 -11.43 11.38 -5.73
N THR A 42 -11.47 12.67 -5.43
CA THR A 42 -10.98 13.71 -6.35
C THR A 42 -9.47 13.92 -6.37
N LYS A 43 -8.69 13.28 -5.48
CA LYS A 43 -7.23 13.49 -5.38
C LYS A 43 -6.36 12.25 -5.61
N ASN A 44 -6.93 11.06 -5.77
CA ASN A 44 -6.11 9.88 -6.09
C ASN A 44 -5.83 9.84 -7.60
N LEU A 45 -4.56 10.03 -7.96
CA LEU A 45 -4.15 10.16 -9.36
C LEU A 45 -4.37 8.86 -10.16
N LEU A 46 -4.35 7.68 -9.51
CA LEU A 46 -4.68 6.42 -10.18
C LEU A 46 -6.19 6.33 -10.50
N TYR A 47 -7.05 6.78 -9.58
CA TYR A 47 -8.50 6.75 -9.79
C TYR A 47 -8.95 7.70 -10.91
N SER A 48 -8.31 8.87 -11.01
CA SER A 48 -8.61 9.84 -12.06
C SER A 48 -7.94 9.54 -13.41
N ASN A 49 -7.22 8.42 -13.56
CA ASN A 49 -6.35 8.11 -14.70
C ASN A 49 -5.35 9.23 -15.03
N ALA A 50 -4.99 10.06 -14.04
CA ALA A 50 -4.03 11.15 -14.23
C ALA A 50 -2.58 10.64 -14.30
N VAL A 51 -2.32 9.43 -13.82
CA VAL A 51 -1.03 8.72 -13.86
C VAL A 51 -1.27 7.24 -14.18
N SER A 52 -0.36 6.60 -14.89
CA SER A 52 -0.47 5.18 -15.26
C SER A 52 0.12 4.28 -14.18
N GLU A 53 -0.29 3.01 -14.14
CA GLU A 53 0.33 2.02 -13.24
C GLU A 53 1.83 1.87 -13.51
N GLU A 54 2.27 1.98 -14.77
CA GLU A 54 3.69 1.93 -15.14
C GLU A 54 4.49 3.07 -14.54
N GLU A 55 3.95 4.30 -14.53
CA GLU A 55 4.57 5.45 -13.87
C GLU A 55 4.70 5.20 -12.37
N ILE A 56 3.66 4.66 -11.74
CA ILE A 56 3.69 4.35 -10.30
C ILE A 56 4.67 3.22 -9.98
N ILE A 57 4.74 2.19 -10.83
CA ILE A 57 5.73 1.12 -10.70
C ILE A 57 7.14 1.68 -10.79
N ASP A 58 7.43 2.58 -11.74
CA ASP A 58 8.74 3.21 -11.88
C ASP A 58 9.13 3.99 -10.63
N VAL A 59 8.22 4.80 -10.09
CA VAL A 59 8.44 5.54 -8.83
C VAL A 59 8.72 4.60 -7.66
N ILE A 60 7.85 3.60 -7.45
CA ILE A 60 8.02 2.61 -6.37
C ILE A 60 9.34 1.86 -6.54
N SER A 61 9.73 1.51 -7.78
CA SER A 61 10.98 0.81 -8.08
C SER A 61 12.23 1.61 -7.69
N LYS A 62 12.16 2.95 -7.73
CA LYS A 62 13.25 3.86 -7.35
C LYS A 62 13.31 4.15 -5.84
N CYS A 63 12.23 3.92 -5.09
CA CYS A 63 12.21 4.12 -3.63
C CYS A 63 13.19 3.19 -2.88
N ARG A 64 13.90 3.75 -1.91
CA ARG A 64 14.82 3.08 -0.99
C ARG A 64 14.27 3.14 0.44
N GLY A 65 14.95 2.49 1.39
CA GLY A 65 14.52 2.47 2.80
C GLY A 65 14.35 3.87 3.41
N GLN A 66 15.15 4.85 2.98
CA GLN A 66 15.01 6.25 3.40
C GLN A 66 13.75 6.95 2.88
N ASP A 67 13.17 6.46 1.78
CA ASP A 67 11.95 6.98 1.17
C ASP A 67 10.70 6.29 1.77
N HIS A 68 10.88 5.34 2.70
CA HIS A 68 9.82 4.49 3.26
C HIS A 68 9.57 4.77 4.74
N GLU A 69 8.29 4.89 5.09
CA GLU A 69 7.80 4.92 6.47
C GLU A 69 6.73 3.84 6.66
N MET A 70 6.72 3.20 7.83
CA MET A 70 5.68 2.25 8.22
C MET A 70 4.95 2.75 9.46
N ARG A 71 3.62 2.79 9.40
CA ARG A 71 2.78 3.20 10.54
C ARG A 71 1.57 2.28 10.70
N PRO A 72 1.08 2.06 11.93
CA PRO A 72 -0.19 1.36 12.14
C PRO A 72 -1.35 2.09 11.46
N HIS A 73 -2.27 1.35 10.85
CA HIS A 73 -3.50 1.91 10.30
C HIS A 73 -4.31 2.62 11.40
N HIS A 74 -4.97 3.74 11.06
CA HIS A 74 -5.59 4.59 12.08
C HIS A 74 -6.73 3.88 12.83
N MET A 75 -7.52 3.06 12.12
CA MET A 75 -8.65 2.28 12.66
C MET A 75 -8.25 0.86 13.09
N VAL A 76 -7.32 0.23 12.36
CA VAL A 76 -6.99 -1.20 12.53
C VAL A 76 -5.50 -1.28 12.86
N LYS A 77 -5.15 -1.10 14.14
CA LYS A 77 -3.74 -0.95 14.57
C LYS A 77 -2.85 -2.17 14.27
N THR A 78 -3.47 -3.29 13.97
CA THR A 78 -2.84 -4.55 13.56
C THR A 78 -2.37 -4.54 12.10
N VAL A 79 -2.88 -3.63 11.26
CA VAL A 79 -2.48 -3.47 9.85
C VAL A 79 -1.39 -2.42 9.75
N ASP A 80 -0.26 -2.80 9.15
CA ASP A 80 0.81 -1.86 8.83
C ASP A 80 0.52 -1.15 7.50
N VAL A 81 0.63 0.18 7.52
CA VAL A 81 0.53 1.05 6.35
C VAL A 81 1.94 1.43 5.91
N HIS A 82 2.25 1.14 4.66
CA HIS A 82 3.47 1.55 4.00
C HIS A 82 3.25 2.88 3.30
N ILE A 83 4.12 3.85 3.59
CA ILE A 83 4.10 5.18 3.00
C ILE A 83 5.44 5.37 2.29
N LEU A 84 5.39 5.74 1.01
CA LEU A 84 6.54 6.12 0.22
C LEU A 84 6.48 7.61 -0.08
N ARG A 85 7.57 8.31 0.22
CA ARG A 85 7.77 9.72 -0.12
C ARG A 85 8.99 9.84 -1.01
N LYS A 86 8.79 10.23 -2.27
CA LYS A 86 9.87 10.41 -3.24
C LYS A 86 9.60 11.66 -4.07
N GLU A 87 10.44 12.68 -3.93
CA GLU A 87 10.22 13.97 -4.57
C GLU A 87 8.85 14.54 -4.15
N ASP A 88 7.93 14.78 -5.08
CA ASP A 88 6.55 15.21 -4.83
C ASP A 88 5.59 14.05 -4.56
N TRP A 89 6.00 12.80 -4.80
CA TRP A 89 5.10 11.65 -4.66
C TRP A 89 4.82 11.27 -3.21
N TYR A 90 3.53 11.05 -2.94
CA TYR A 90 3.03 10.43 -1.73
C TYR A 90 2.20 9.19 -2.09
N ILE A 91 2.79 8.00 -1.89
CA ILE A 91 2.15 6.72 -2.18
C ILE A 91 1.91 5.98 -0.87
N LYS A 92 0.65 5.62 -0.60
CA LYS A 92 0.24 4.89 0.60
C LYS A 92 -0.37 3.56 0.21
N PHE A 93 0.07 2.48 0.82
CA PHE A 93 -0.53 1.16 0.59
C PHE A 93 -0.50 0.27 1.84
N TYR A 94 -1.43 -0.67 1.91
CA TYR A 94 -1.52 -1.65 2.98
C TYR A 94 -2.22 -2.91 2.49
N PHE A 95 -2.05 -3.99 3.24
CA PHE A 95 -2.56 -5.31 2.89
C PHE A 95 -3.65 -5.71 3.87
N LEU A 96 -4.81 -6.10 3.35
CA LEU A 96 -5.81 -6.86 4.10
C LEU A 96 -5.71 -8.30 3.60
N ASP A 97 -5.20 -9.17 4.47
CA ASP A 97 -5.05 -10.58 4.15
C ASP A 97 -6.42 -11.23 3.84
N PRO A 98 -6.45 -12.21 2.92
CA PRO A 98 -5.29 -12.90 2.35
C PRO A 98 -4.64 -12.23 1.13
N ASN A 99 -5.35 -11.41 0.35
CA ASN A 99 -4.84 -10.97 -0.97
C ASN A 99 -5.19 -9.54 -1.37
N THR A 100 -5.90 -8.78 -0.55
CA THR A 100 -6.34 -7.43 -0.93
C THR A 100 -5.25 -6.42 -0.59
N ILE A 101 -4.87 -5.61 -1.56
CA ILE A 101 -3.98 -4.46 -1.37
C ILE A 101 -4.73 -3.19 -1.74
N PHE A 102 -4.67 -2.22 -0.85
CA PHE A 102 -5.18 -0.88 -1.13
C PHE A 102 -4.03 0.04 -1.50
N ILE A 103 -4.18 0.81 -2.57
CA ILE A 103 -3.19 1.79 -3.01
C ILE A 103 -3.84 3.16 -3.17
N SER A 104 -3.18 4.16 -2.60
CA SER A 104 -3.54 5.58 -2.74
C SER A 104 -2.33 6.36 -3.23
N VAL A 105 -2.49 7.11 -4.32
CA VAL A 105 -1.40 7.86 -4.94
C VAL A 105 -1.76 9.34 -5.01
N HIS A 106 -0.87 10.18 -4.50
CA HIS A 106 -0.98 11.64 -4.55
C HIS A 106 0.37 12.26 -4.96
N ARG A 107 0.31 13.50 -5.44
CA ARG A 107 1.42 14.46 -5.58
C ARG A 107 0.99 15.75 -4.88
#